data_AF-A0A2G8JX93-F1
#
_entry.id   AF-A0A2G8JX93-F1
#
_cell.length_a   1.000
_cell.length_b   1.000
_cell.length_c   1.000
_cell.angle_alpha   90.00
_cell.angle_beta   90.00
_cell.angle_gamma   90.00
#
_symmetry.space_group_name_H-M   'P 1'
#
loop_
_entity.id
_entity.type
_entity.pdbx_description
1 polymer ?
#
loop_
_entity_poly.entity_id
_entity_poly.type
_entity_poly.pdbx_seq_one_letter_code
_entity_poly.pdbx_strand_id
1 'polypeptide(L)'
;MSRSDIIIKPADKGSAVVIQDRQDYIKEAMRHLSNSDIYTLLDSDPTDIFSQQIKQTITDMYQRNQISKKAVSFLSPTDCKAARFYLLPKIHKPGNPGRPIISGNGSPTEKISLFVDHFIKPLVPQINSYIHDTPDFLRKLEDIKNQIPSTAIIGTFDVTSLYTNIPHAEGIAATCAALSKKVHPCPPISDIKALMQQVLTKNNFTFMDKHYLQRHGTAMGTRMAPSYACLFMSSLEERMLSTAPCRPLIWWRYIDDIFFIWTSDEDSLLTFINHINSFHSTIKFTSDYSHQQVNFLDVTVRKEHGSSLQTYTPSPQTHTSISILQAAIPVTASLELPTVKHYVFVDLL
;
A
#
# COMPACT_ATOMS: atom_id res chain seq x y z
N MET A 1 21.74 -16.90 24.77
CA MET A 1 21.30 -17.94 23.83
C MET A 1 20.42 -17.30 22.76
N SER A 2 20.79 -17.37 21.48
CA SER A 2 19.92 -16.90 20.39
C SER A 2 18.88 -17.98 20.08
N ARG A 3 17.60 -17.69 20.32
CA ARG A 3 16.48 -18.57 19.90
C ARG A 3 16.30 -18.43 18.38
N SER A 4 16.59 -19.49 17.63
CA SER A 4 16.47 -19.53 16.17
C SER A 4 15.12 -20.03 15.68
N ASP A 5 14.25 -20.47 16.60
CA ASP A 5 12.92 -21.03 16.38
C ASP A 5 11.81 -19.96 16.37
N ILE A 6 12.11 -18.72 16.78
CA ILE A 6 11.14 -17.62 16.84
C ILE A 6 11.54 -16.46 15.92
N ILE A 7 10.54 -15.72 15.44
CA ILE A 7 10.70 -14.46 14.70
C ILE A 7 10.01 -13.34 15.46
N ILE A 8 10.71 -12.22 15.62
CA ILE A 8 10.19 -10.99 16.25
C ILE A 8 10.01 -9.92 15.18
N LYS A 9 8.80 -9.39 15.06
CA LYS A 9 8.46 -8.32 14.10
C LYS A 9 7.52 -7.29 14.72
N PRO A 10 7.60 -6.01 14.32
CA PRO A 10 6.53 -5.08 14.62
C PRO A 10 5.24 -5.50 13.92
N ALA A 11 4.10 -5.22 14.54
CA ALA A 11 2.80 -5.40 13.91
C ALA A 11 2.60 -4.42 12.75
N ASP A 12 1.70 -4.76 11.83
CA ASP A 12 1.35 -3.90 10.68
C ASP A 12 0.66 -2.59 11.10
N LYS A 13 -0.17 -2.67 12.14
CA LYS A 13 -0.88 -1.54 12.74
C LYS A 13 -0.78 -1.65 14.26
N GLY A 14 -0.76 -0.49 14.91
CA GLY A 14 -0.50 -0.38 16.34
C GLY A 14 0.97 -0.59 16.67
N SER A 15 1.42 -0.07 17.80
CA SER A 15 2.83 -0.13 18.24
C SER A 15 3.22 -1.50 18.84
N ALA A 16 2.47 -2.55 18.53
CA ALA A 16 2.66 -3.88 19.10
C ALA A 16 3.87 -4.61 18.50
N VAL A 17 4.51 -5.43 19.32
CA VAL A 17 5.56 -6.37 18.89
C VAL A 17 4.97 -7.78 18.88
N VAL A 18 5.22 -8.51 17.79
CA VAL A 18 4.71 -9.86 17.56
C VAL A 18 5.86 -10.85 17.65
N ILE A 19 5.68 -11.85 18.51
CA ILE A 19 6.55 -13.02 18.61
C ILE A 19 5.77 -14.20 18.01
N GLN A 20 6.35 -14.86 17.02
CA GLN A 20 5.72 -15.99 16.33
C GLN A 20 6.75 -17.08 16.00
N ASP A 21 6.26 -18.30 15.78
CA ASP A 21 7.07 -19.42 15.33
C ASP A 21 7.71 -19.12 13.95
N ARG A 22 8.98 -19.51 13.79
CA ARG A 22 9.73 -19.25 12.55
C ARG A 22 9.18 -20.01 11.36
N GLN A 23 8.69 -21.24 11.55
CA GLN A 23 8.12 -22.05 10.46
C GLN A 23 6.82 -21.44 9.98
N ASP A 24 5.95 -20.97 10.88
CA ASP A 24 4.72 -20.28 10.52
C ASP A 24 4.98 -18.99 9.75
N TYR A 25 5.96 -18.19 10.20
CA TYR A 25 6.39 -16.99 9.49
C TYR A 25 6.90 -17.30 8.07
N ILE A 26 7.70 -18.36 7.92
CA ILE A 26 8.21 -18.79 6.61
C ILE A 26 7.07 -19.30 5.74
N LYS A 27 6.14 -20.08 6.29
CA LYS A 27 4.97 -20.59 5.58
C LYS A 27 4.11 -19.44 5.04
N GLU A 28 3.86 -18.41 5.85
CA GLU A 28 3.14 -17.22 5.42
C GLU A 28 3.91 -16.42 4.36
N ALA A 29 5.23 -16.30 4.49
CA ALA A 29 6.04 -15.65 3.47
C ALA A 29 5.99 -16.42 2.15
N MET A 30 6.07 -17.75 2.21
CA MET A 30 5.97 -18.61 1.04
C MET A 30 4.57 -18.60 0.42
N ARG A 31 3.50 -18.39 1.20
CA ARG A 31 2.14 -18.16 0.66
C ARG A 31 2.10 -16.95 -0.28
N HIS A 32 2.90 -15.91 -0.02
CA HIS A 32 3.07 -14.79 -0.94
C HIS A 32 4.01 -15.12 -2.11
N LEU A 33 5.20 -15.63 -1.79
CA LEU A 33 6.27 -15.83 -2.79
C LEU A 33 6.00 -16.98 -3.77
N SER A 34 5.05 -17.87 -3.48
CA SER A 34 4.60 -18.93 -4.39
C SER A 34 3.68 -18.44 -5.50
N ASN A 35 3.17 -17.20 -5.41
CA ASN A 35 2.36 -16.62 -6.47
C ASN A 35 3.26 -16.22 -7.67
N SER A 36 3.27 -17.08 -8.69
CA SER A 36 4.07 -16.91 -9.90
C SER A 36 3.62 -15.77 -10.83
N ASP A 37 2.41 -15.24 -10.62
CA ASP A 37 1.94 -14.08 -11.37
C ASP A 37 2.62 -12.79 -10.88
N ILE A 38 2.95 -12.74 -9.59
CA ILE A 38 3.55 -11.58 -8.92
C ILE A 38 5.07 -11.72 -8.77
N TYR A 39 5.54 -12.90 -8.37
CA TYR A 39 6.95 -13.13 -8.03
C TYR A 39 7.58 -14.19 -8.93
N THR A 40 8.90 -14.11 -9.08
CA THR A 40 9.69 -15.09 -9.81
C THR A 40 10.91 -15.44 -8.97
N LEU A 41 11.12 -16.74 -8.73
CA LEU A 41 12.36 -17.25 -8.13
C LEU A 41 13.48 -17.13 -9.16
N LEU A 42 14.64 -16.65 -8.73
CA LEU A 42 15.82 -16.49 -9.58
C LEU A 42 16.90 -17.51 -9.19
N ASP A 43 17.65 -17.96 -10.18
CA ASP A 43 18.76 -18.91 -9.99
C ASP A 43 20.00 -18.27 -9.36
N SER A 44 20.12 -16.94 -9.44
CA SER A 44 21.26 -16.17 -8.92
C SER A 44 20.87 -14.73 -8.56
N ASP A 45 21.78 -14.02 -7.88
CA ASP A 45 21.60 -12.61 -7.54
C ASP A 45 21.86 -11.68 -8.74
N PRO A 46 20.85 -10.97 -9.28
CA PRO A 46 21.05 -10.04 -10.40
C PRO A 46 21.51 -8.64 -9.97
N THR A 47 21.80 -8.40 -8.69
CA THR A 47 22.10 -7.06 -8.12
C THR A 47 23.16 -6.31 -8.92
N ASP A 48 24.28 -6.96 -9.26
CA ASP A 48 25.38 -6.31 -9.99
C ASP A 48 24.98 -5.95 -11.42
N ILE A 49 24.25 -6.86 -12.09
CA ILE A 49 23.74 -6.63 -13.46
C ILE A 49 22.80 -5.43 -13.45
N PHE A 50 21.86 -5.38 -12.50
CA PHE A 50 20.92 -4.27 -12.37
C PHE A 50 21.61 -2.95 -12.02
N SER A 51 22.62 -3.00 -11.15
CA SER A 51 23.45 -1.85 -10.79
C SER A 51 24.16 -1.26 -11.99
N GLN A 52 24.77 -2.11 -12.84
CA GLN A 52 25.43 -1.68 -14.07
C GLN A 52 24.45 -1.03 -15.05
N GLN A 53 23.28 -1.63 -15.27
CA GLN A 53 22.28 -1.07 -16.17
C GLN A 53 21.71 0.26 -15.68
N ILE A 54 21.48 0.41 -14.37
CA ILE A 54 21.04 1.69 -13.79
C ILE A 54 22.16 2.73 -13.93
N LYS A 55 23.41 2.37 -13.62
CA LYS A 55 24.57 3.25 -13.79
C LYS A 55 24.72 3.75 -15.23
N GLN A 56 24.47 2.88 -16.23
CA GLN A 56 24.47 3.28 -17.64
C GLN A 56 23.40 4.35 -17.90
N THR A 57 22.15 4.14 -17.46
CA THR A 57 21.07 5.13 -17.62
C THR A 57 21.42 6.47 -16.98
N ILE A 58 22.00 6.47 -15.77
CA ILE A 58 22.46 7.70 -15.11
C ILE A 58 23.59 8.38 -15.90
N THR A 59 24.52 7.60 -16.45
CA THR A 59 25.61 8.12 -17.29
C THR A 59 25.07 8.77 -18.57
N ASP A 60 24.11 8.13 -19.23
CA ASP A 60 23.47 8.66 -20.45
C ASP A 60 22.69 9.95 -20.16
N MET A 61 21.98 10.02 -19.03
CA MET A 61 21.29 11.24 -18.58
C MET A 61 22.28 12.38 -18.34
N TYR A 62 23.45 12.09 -17.76
CA TYR A 62 24.50 13.08 -17.55
C TYR A 62 25.15 13.56 -18.84
N GLN A 63 25.48 12.65 -19.76
CA GLN A 63 26.05 12.99 -21.07
C GLN A 63 25.11 13.88 -21.89
N ARG A 64 23.79 13.69 -21.75
CA ARG A 64 22.76 14.56 -22.35
C ARG A 64 22.51 15.86 -21.57
N ASN A 65 23.28 16.16 -20.52
CA ASN A 65 23.13 17.32 -19.63
C ASN A 65 21.75 17.41 -18.92
N GLN A 66 21.09 16.27 -18.69
CA GLN A 66 19.77 16.23 -18.03
C GLN A 66 19.85 16.15 -16.51
N ILE A 67 21.03 15.82 -15.97
CA ILE A 67 21.28 15.80 -14.53
C ILE A 67 22.66 16.38 -14.22
N SER A 68 22.82 16.92 -13.01
CA SER A 68 24.08 17.48 -12.55
C SER A 68 25.08 16.39 -12.13
N LYS A 69 26.37 16.74 -12.06
CA LYS A 69 27.41 15.85 -11.51
C LYS A 69 27.09 15.42 -10.06
N LYS A 70 26.48 16.29 -9.26
CA LYS A 70 26.03 15.96 -7.90
C LYS A 70 24.92 14.90 -7.92
N ALA A 71 23.97 15.02 -8.86
CA ALA A 71 22.95 14.00 -9.06
C ALA A 71 23.55 12.67 -9.51
N VAL A 72 24.55 12.64 -10.40
CA VAL A 72 25.26 11.40 -10.77
C VAL A 72 25.90 10.75 -9.54
N SER A 73 26.62 11.51 -8.73
CA SER A 73 27.27 10.99 -7.51
C SER A 73 26.25 10.44 -6.51
N PHE A 74 25.07 11.05 -6.43
CA PHE A 74 23.99 10.56 -5.60
C PHE A 74 23.40 9.27 -6.20
N LEU A 75 22.91 9.32 -7.44
CA LEU A 75 22.10 8.27 -8.09
C LEU A 75 22.88 7.02 -8.48
N SER A 76 24.19 7.13 -8.69
CA SER A 76 25.00 5.98 -9.13
C SER A 76 24.98 4.86 -8.07
N PRO A 77 24.64 3.62 -8.47
CA PRO A 77 24.79 2.45 -7.62
C PRO A 77 26.25 2.25 -7.19
N THR A 78 26.47 1.97 -5.91
CA THR A 78 27.78 1.73 -5.28
C THR A 78 27.60 0.68 -4.20
N ASP A 79 28.34 -0.43 -4.25
CA ASP A 79 28.30 -1.53 -3.28
C ASP A 79 26.87 -1.97 -2.93
N CYS A 80 26.04 -2.11 -3.95
CA CYS A 80 24.63 -2.45 -3.78
C CYS A 80 24.46 -3.91 -3.34
N LYS A 81 23.33 -4.17 -2.68
CA LYS A 81 22.89 -5.50 -2.25
C LYS A 81 21.46 -5.75 -2.67
N ALA A 82 21.05 -7.00 -2.78
CA ALA A 82 19.64 -7.33 -2.96
C ALA A 82 18.78 -6.74 -1.84
N ALA A 83 17.57 -6.29 -2.18
CA ALA A 83 16.59 -5.84 -1.19
C ALA A 83 16.20 -6.98 -0.24
N ARG A 84 15.59 -6.67 0.90
CA ARG A 84 15.19 -7.69 1.89
C ARG A 84 13.69 -7.80 2.00
N PHE A 85 13.17 -9.02 1.84
CA PHE A 85 11.76 -9.31 2.08
C PHE A 85 11.50 -9.62 3.55
N TYR A 86 10.43 -9.07 4.10
CA TYR A 86 9.88 -9.48 5.39
C TYR A 86 8.38 -9.23 5.46
N LEU A 87 7.74 -9.82 6.48
CA LEU A 87 6.33 -9.62 6.76
C LEU A 87 6.12 -8.74 7.99
N LEU A 88 5.07 -7.94 7.97
CA LEU A 88 4.48 -7.28 9.15
C LEU A 88 3.14 -7.96 9.49
N PRO A 89 3.00 -8.62 10.66
CA PRO A 89 1.76 -9.33 10.98
C PRO A 89 0.57 -8.39 11.18
N LYS A 90 -0.55 -8.67 10.50
CA LYS A 90 -1.81 -7.91 10.63
C LYS A 90 -2.67 -8.47 11.76
N ILE A 91 -2.26 -8.24 13.01
CA ILE A 91 -2.95 -8.76 14.21
C ILE A 91 -4.41 -8.26 14.39
N HIS A 92 -4.81 -7.26 13.61
CA HIS A 92 -6.17 -6.72 13.58
C HIS A 92 -7.08 -7.42 12.55
N LYS A 93 -6.56 -8.42 11.82
CA LYS A 93 -7.32 -9.19 10.83
C LYS A 93 -7.40 -10.66 11.24
N PRO A 94 -8.52 -11.36 10.98
CA PRO A 94 -8.64 -12.80 11.25
C PRO A 94 -7.49 -13.59 10.61
N GLY A 95 -6.90 -14.52 11.36
CA GLY A 95 -5.75 -15.33 10.90
C GLY A 95 -4.41 -14.60 10.86
N ASN A 96 -4.37 -13.30 11.21
CA ASN A 96 -3.15 -12.49 11.33
C ASN A 96 -2.21 -12.53 10.11
N PRO A 97 -2.72 -12.35 8.87
CA PRO A 97 -1.90 -12.46 7.66
C PRO A 97 -0.73 -11.47 7.66
N GLY A 98 0.35 -11.82 6.98
CA GLY A 98 1.52 -10.95 6.84
C GLY A 98 1.32 -9.88 5.76
N ARG A 99 1.72 -8.63 6.02
CA ARG A 99 1.94 -7.63 4.95
C ARG A 99 3.35 -7.83 4.39
N PRO A 100 3.51 -8.17 3.11
CA PRO A 100 4.83 -8.25 2.49
C PRO A 100 5.46 -6.87 2.35
N ILE A 101 6.72 -6.73 2.76
CA ILE A 101 7.54 -5.55 2.58
C ILE A 101 8.86 -5.96 1.94
N ILE A 102 9.26 -5.24 0.88
CA ILE A 102 10.57 -5.32 0.25
C ILE A 102 11.33 -4.05 0.62
N SER A 103 12.23 -4.16 1.60
CA SER A 103 13.09 -3.05 1.98
C SER A 103 14.24 -2.89 0.99
N GLY A 104 14.16 -1.82 0.19
CA GLY A 104 15.16 -1.47 -0.81
C GLY A 104 16.39 -0.77 -0.26
N ASN A 105 16.65 -0.76 1.06
CA ASN A 105 17.83 -0.09 1.61
C ASN A 105 19.13 -0.74 1.10
N GLY A 106 19.97 0.06 0.43
CA GLY A 106 21.19 -0.37 -0.24
C GLY A 106 20.94 -1.12 -1.55
N SER A 107 19.70 -1.16 -2.04
CA SER A 107 19.40 -1.80 -3.32
C SER A 107 19.79 -0.91 -4.50
N PRO A 108 19.96 -1.49 -5.70
CA PRO A 108 20.26 -0.70 -6.91
C PRO A 108 19.19 0.37 -7.20
N THR A 109 17.95 0.13 -6.77
CA THR A 109 16.79 0.99 -7.08
C THR A 109 16.48 2.03 -6.01
N GLU A 110 17.13 2.00 -4.83
CA GLU A 110 16.81 2.87 -3.69
C GLU A 110 16.81 4.35 -4.07
N LYS A 111 17.92 4.81 -4.63
CA LYS A 111 18.17 6.23 -4.87
C LYS A 111 17.41 6.75 -6.09
N ILE A 112 17.26 5.91 -7.12
CA ILE A 112 16.45 6.28 -8.30
C ILE A 112 14.96 6.30 -7.97
N SER A 113 14.48 5.45 -7.06
CA SER A 113 13.10 5.51 -6.55
C SER A 113 12.84 6.80 -5.79
N LEU A 114 13.76 7.20 -4.91
CA LEU A 114 13.68 8.48 -4.21
C LEU A 114 13.72 9.67 -5.18
N PHE A 115 14.55 9.59 -6.22
CA PHE A 115 14.66 10.63 -7.24
C PHE A 115 13.38 10.77 -8.07
N VAL A 116 12.78 9.66 -8.49
CA VAL A 116 11.46 9.70 -9.15
C VAL A 116 10.41 10.29 -8.21
N ASP A 117 10.35 9.84 -6.95
CA ASP A 117 9.36 10.30 -5.98
C ASP A 117 9.41 11.82 -5.78
N HIS A 118 10.60 12.42 -5.81
CA HIS A 118 10.78 13.87 -5.74
C HIS A 118 9.94 14.64 -6.80
N PHE A 119 9.79 14.09 -8.00
CA PHE A 119 9.02 14.73 -9.07
C PHE A 119 7.53 14.41 -9.02
N ILE A 120 7.16 13.19 -8.61
CA ILE A 120 5.76 12.72 -8.69
C ILE A 120 4.97 12.98 -7.42
N LYS A 121 5.61 13.01 -6.25
CA LYS A 121 4.96 13.26 -4.96
C LYS A 121 4.22 14.60 -4.91
N PRO A 122 4.77 15.73 -5.41
CA PRO A 122 4.06 17.01 -5.42
C PRO A 122 2.79 17.03 -6.27
N LEU A 123 2.58 16.04 -7.14
CA LEU A 123 1.37 15.92 -7.95
C LEU A 123 0.21 15.30 -7.17
N VAL A 124 0.50 14.50 -6.14
CA VAL A 124 -0.52 13.75 -5.39
C VAL A 124 -1.53 14.67 -4.69
N PRO A 125 -1.13 15.75 -3.98
CA PRO A 125 -2.08 16.67 -3.37
C PRO A 125 -2.97 17.45 -4.35
N GLN A 126 -2.67 17.39 -5.65
CA GLN A 126 -3.43 18.07 -6.71
C GLN A 126 -4.57 17.19 -7.25
N ILE A 127 -4.67 15.93 -6.81
CA ILE A 127 -5.74 15.01 -7.20
C ILE A 127 -7.03 15.42 -6.47
N ASN A 128 -8.14 15.55 -7.20
CA ASN A 128 -9.42 15.99 -6.63
C ASN A 128 -9.92 15.09 -5.49
N SER A 129 -9.77 13.77 -5.63
CA SER A 129 -10.17 12.79 -4.63
C SER A 129 -9.23 12.72 -3.43
N TYR A 130 -8.05 13.36 -3.44
CA TYR A 130 -7.01 13.12 -2.44
C TYR A 130 -7.43 13.48 -1.03
N ILE A 131 -7.15 12.58 -0.08
CA ILE A 131 -7.14 12.84 1.36
C ILE A 131 -5.71 12.69 1.86
N HIS A 132 -5.19 13.71 2.56
CA HIS A 132 -3.83 13.67 3.10
C HIS A 132 -3.72 12.79 4.35
N ASP A 133 -4.65 12.94 5.27
CA ASP A 133 -4.71 12.27 6.56
C ASP A 133 -6.10 12.46 7.18
N THR A 134 -6.29 11.94 8.39
CA THR A 134 -7.53 12.04 9.15
C THR A 134 -7.91 13.48 9.45
N PRO A 135 -7.01 14.37 9.93
CA PRO A 135 -7.34 15.80 10.04
C PRO A 135 -7.84 16.45 8.74
N ASP A 136 -7.25 16.12 7.58
CA ASP A 136 -7.70 16.61 6.28
C ASP A 136 -9.09 16.12 5.92
N PHE A 137 -9.35 14.83 6.13
CA PHE A 137 -10.67 14.25 5.98
C PHE A 137 -11.72 14.96 6.85
N LEU A 138 -11.42 15.17 8.13
CA LEU A 138 -12.33 15.82 9.07
C LEU A 138 -12.68 17.25 8.66
N ARG A 139 -11.70 18.04 8.18
CA ARG A 139 -11.94 19.39 7.66
C ARG A 139 -12.87 19.37 6.45
N LYS A 140 -12.62 18.49 5.48
CA LYS A 140 -13.47 18.35 4.29
C LYS A 140 -14.88 17.90 4.64
N LEU A 141 -15.01 16.99 5.60
CA LEU A 141 -16.31 16.52 6.07
C LEU A 141 -17.11 17.63 6.75
N GLU A 142 -16.45 18.45 7.58
CA GLU A 142 -17.05 19.60 8.27
C GLU A 142 -17.63 20.62 7.25
N ASP A 143 -16.94 20.86 6.14
CA ASP A 143 -17.41 21.78 5.08
C ASP A 143 -18.74 21.33 4.45
N ILE A 144 -19.01 20.02 4.39
CA ILE A 144 -20.18 19.45 3.71
C ILE A 144 -21.25 18.90 4.65
N LYS A 145 -21.01 18.84 5.97
CA LYS A 145 -21.82 18.04 6.89
C LYS A 145 -23.32 18.36 6.89
N ASN A 146 -23.68 19.63 6.63
CA ASN A 146 -25.07 20.10 6.62
C ASN A 146 -25.73 20.03 5.23
N GLN A 147 -25.00 19.57 4.21
CA GLN A 147 -25.42 19.56 2.81
C GLN A 147 -25.87 18.15 2.36
N ILE A 148 -25.82 17.16 3.26
CA ILE A 148 -26.03 15.75 2.91
C ILE A 148 -27.51 15.38 3.10
N PRO A 149 -28.20 14.86 2.07
CA PRO A 149 -29.57 14.39 2.19
C PRO A 149 -29.69 13.29 3.24
N SER A 150 -30.80 13.25 3.96
CA SER A 150 -30.97 12.25 5.02
C SER A 150 -31.06 10.81 4.51
N THR A 151 -31.54 10.68 3.27
CA THR A 151 -31.64 9.42 2.54
C THR A 151 -30.30 8.94 1.99
N ALA A 152 -29.26 9.78 1.96
CA ALA A 152 -27.98 9.43 1.37
C ALA A 152 -27.35 8.21 2.06
N ILE A 153 -26.79 7.30 1.27
CA ILE A 153 -25.97 6.19 1.74
C ILE A 153 -24.55 6.71 1.89
N ILE A 154 -23.93 6.44 3.04
CA ILE A 154 -22.50 6.70 3.24
C ILE A 154 -21.77 5.36 3.24
N GLY A 155 -20.55 5.34 2.71
CA GLY A 155 -19.81 4.10 2.65
C GLY A 155 -18.34 4.29 2.39
N THR A 156 -17.66 3.15 2.36
CA THR A 156 -16.24 3.06 2.04
C THR A 156 -15.97 1.99 1.01
N PHE A 157 -14.95 2.21 0.20
CA PHE A 157 -14.31 1.15 -0.59
C PHE A 157 -12.87 0.93 -0.12
N ASP A 158 -12.40 -0.32 -0.18
CA ASP A 158 -10.99 -0.68 -0.03
C ASP A 158 -10.48 -1.31 -1.34
N VAL A 159 -9.38 -0.78 -1.87
CA VAL A 159 -8.78 -1.30 -3.09
C VAL A 159 -7.97 -2.55 -2.75
N THR A 160 -8.41 -3.69 -3.28
CA THR A 160 -7.82 -4.98 -2.94
C THR A 160 -6.38 -5.07 -3.45
N SER A 161 -5.44 -5.18 -2.51
CA SER A 161 -4.00 -5.38 -2.79
C SER A 161 -3.44 -4.39 -3.83
N LEU A 162 -3.79 -3.11 -3.69
CA LEU A 162 -3.50 -2.05 -4.68
C LEU A 162 -2.12 -2.17 -5.30
N TYR A 163 -1.06 -2.11 -4.49
CA TYR A 163 0.32 -2.09 -5.01
C TYR A 163 0.66 -3.28 -5.89
N THR A 164 0.27 -4.50 -5.52
CA THR A 164 0.61 -5.70 -6.31
C THR A 164 -0.21 -5.85 -7.58
N ASN A 165 -1.33 -5.12 -7.70
CA ASN A 165 -2.27 -5.25 -8.80
C ASN A 165 -2.15 -4.14 -9.88
N ILE A 166 -1.27 -3.16 -9.70
CA ILE A 166 -1.06 -2.09 -10.69
C ILE A 166 -0.23 -2.62 -11.87
N PRO A 167 -0.76 -2.63 -13.10
CA PRO A 167 0.04 -2.97 -14.27
C PRO A 167 1.11 -1.90 -14.52
N HIS A 168 2.36 -2.32 -14.78
CA HIS A 168 3.48 -1.39 -14.97
C HIS A 168 3.22 -0.39 -16.08
N ALA A 169 2.76 -0.87 -17.24
CA ALA A 169 2.51 -0.01 -18.41
C ALA A 169 1.48 1.09 -18.09
N GLU A 170 0.39 0.74 -17.42
CA GLU A 170 -0.69 1.67 -17.10
C GLU A 170 -0.29 2.68 -16.02
N GLY A 171 0.36 2.23 -14.94
CA GLY A 171 0.81 3.16 -13.90
C GLY A 171 1.92 4.11 -14.38
N ILE A 172 2.83 3.63 -15.25
CA ILE A 172 3.81 4.49 -15.91
C ILE A 172 3.10 5.51 -16.80
N ALA A 173 2.13 5.09 -17.61
CA ALA A 173 1.39 5.98 -18.50
C ALA A 173 0.62 7.05 -17.71
N ALA A 174 -0.08 6.66 -16.64
CA ALA A 174 -0.79 7.57 -15.75
C ALA A 174 0.16 8.60 -15.12
N THR A 175 1.32 8.15 -14.63
CA THR A 175 2.33 9.03 -14.03
C THR A 175 2.92 10.01 -15.05
N CYS A 176 3.25 9.54 -16.26
CA CYS A 176 3.75 10.40 -17.34
C CYS A 176 2.69 11.44 -17.75
N ALA A 177 1.42 11.02 -17.87
CA ALA A 177 0.32 11.93 -18.19
C ALA A 177 0.16 13.02 -17.12
N ALA A 178 0.27 12.66 -15.83
CA ALA A 178 0.23 13.62 -14.74
C ALA A 178 1.40 14.61 -14.77
N LEU A 179 2.62 14.13 -15.05
CA LEU A 179 3.81 14.99 -15.19
C LEU A 179 3.66 15.97 -16.36
N SER A 180 2.99 15.58 -17.44
CA SER A 180 2.77 16.41 -18.64
C SER A 180 1.70 17.48 -18.47
N LYS A 181 0.88 17.45 -17.40
CA LYS A 181 -0.20 18.45 -17.18
C LYS A 181 0.34 19.87 -16.94
N LYS A 182 1.61 19.99 -16.54
CA LYS A 182 2.30 21.26 -16.32
C LYS A 182 3.67 21.20 -17.01
N VAL A 183 4.30 22.36 -17.17
CA VAL A 183 5.70 22.40 -17.65
C VAL A 183 6.56 21.62 -16.66
N HIS A 184 7.07 20.47 -17.09
CA HIS A 184 7.90 19.62 -16.27
C HIS A 184 9.34 20.14 -16.27
N PRO A 185 9.98 20.33 -15.11
CA PRO A 185 11.39 20.70 -15.05
C PRO A 185 12.29 19.59 -15.60
N CYS A 186 13.55 19.90 -15.82
CA CYS A 186 14.59 18.90 -16.10
C CYS A 186 14.73 17.92 -14.90
N PRO A 187 14.90 16.61 -15.11
CA PRO A 187 15.10 15.92 -16.39
C PRO A 187 13.80 15.64 -17.16
N PRO A 188 13.86 15.40 -18.48
CA PRO A 188 12.70 15.09 -19.30
C PRO A 188 11.87 13.93 -18.74
N ILE A 189 10.56 13.96 -18.99
CA ILE A 189 9.63 12.89 -18.57
C ILE A 189 10.07 11.52 -19.10
N SER A 190 10.73 11.45 -20.26
CA SER A 190 11.29 10.21 -20.81
C SER A 190 12.35 9.58 -19.89
N ASP A 191 13.16 10.40 -19.22
CA ASP A 191 14.18 9.93 -18.28
C ASP A 191 13.55 9.49 -16.96
N ILE A 192 12.57 10.25 -16.45
CA ILE A 192 11.77 9.84 -15.29
C ILE A 192 11.06 8.50 -15.57
N LYS A 193 10.48 8.35 -16.77
CA LYS A 193 9.87 7.10 -17.24
C LYS A 193 10.86 5.94 -17.25
N ALA A 194 12.07 6.15 -17.78
CA ALA A 194 13.10 5.11 -17.81
C ALA A 194 13.50 4.68 -16.39
N LEU A 195 13.68 5.63 -15.47
CA LEU A 195 13.97 5.32 -14.07
C LEU A 195 12.81 4.60 -13.37
N MET A 196 11.56 5.00 -13.61
CA MET A 196 10.38 4.29 -13.10
C MET A 196 10.34 2.83 -13.57
N GLN A 197 10.56 2.60 -14.87
CA GLN A 197 10.63 1.24 -15.42
C GLN A 197 11.71 0.42 -14.71
N GLN A 198 12.87 1.01 -14.44
CA GLN A 198 13.95 0.33 -13.72
C GLN A 198 13.58 0.05 -12.26
N VAL A 199 12.93 0.98 -11.55
CA VAL A 199 12.45 0.73 -10.18
C VAL A 199 11.46 -0.44 -10.13
N LEU A 200 10.57 -0.54 -11.13
CA LEU A 200 9.53 -1.57 -11.19
C LEU A 200 10.05 -2.95 -11.62
N THR A 201 11.13 -3.01 -12.41
CA THR A 201 11.63 -4.26 -13.02
C THR A 201 12.95 -4.76 -12.44
N LYS A 202 13.69 -3.92 -11.72
CA LYS A 202 14.97 -4.25 -11.07
C LYS A 202 14.85 -4.31 -9.55
N ASN A 203 13.70 -4.79 -9.08
CA ASN A 203 13.33 -4.86 -7.67
C ASN A 203 13.70 -6.21 -7.04
N ASN A 204 14.90 -6.75 -7.33
CA ASN A 204 15.32 -8.03 -6.79
C ASN A 204 15.48 -7.98 -5.26
N PHE A 205 15.13 -9.07 -4.61
CA PHE A 205 15.21 -9.20 -3.17
C PHE A 205 15.57 -10.62 -2.74
N THR A 206 15.96 -10.76 -1.47
CA THR A 206 16.24 -12.04 -0.85
C THR A 206 15.25 -12.39 0.25
N PHE A 207 14.95 -13.69 0.35
CA PHE A 207 14.26 -14.30 1.47
C PHE A 207 14.80 -15.71 1.70
N MET A 208 15.23 -16.03 2.92
CA MET A 208 15.79 -17.35 3.27
C MET A 208 16.87 -17.82 2.28
N ASP A 209 17.84 -16.95 2.00
CA ASP A 209 18.98 -17.18 1.10
C ASP A 209 18.62 -17.53 -0.35
N LYS A 210 17.37 -17.25 -0.75
CA LYS A 210 16.90 -17.36 -2.13
C LYS A 210 16.66 -15.98 -2.73
N HIS A 211 16.85 -15.88 -4.04
CA HIS A 211 16.69 -14.65 -4.81
C HIS A 211 15.35 -14.63 -5.52
N TYR A 212 14.69 -13.49 -5.47
CA TYR A 212 13.38 -13.29 -6.09
C TYR A 212 13.34 -11.96 -6.83
N LEU A 213 12.41 -11.89 -7.79
CA LEU A 213 12.02 -10.67 -8.47
C LEU A 213 10.51 -10.48 -8.35
N GLN A 214 10.04 -9.25 -8.15
CA GLN A 214 8.62 -8.95 -8.28
C GLN A 214 8.34 -8.45 -9.70
N ARG A 215 7.69 -9.29 -10.50
CA ARG A 215 7.40 -9.05 -11.93
C ARG A 215 6.12 -8.26 -12.18
N HIS A 216 5.20 -8.21 -11.21
CA HIS A 216 3.93 -7.48 -11.34
C HIS A 216 3.66 -6.58 -10.14
N GLY A 217 2.95 -5.48 -10.38
CA GLY A 217 2.70 -4.47 -9.36
C GLY A 217 3.97 -3.70 -8.97
N THR A 218 3.87 -3.00 -7.85
CA THR A 218 4.96 -2.21 -7.27
C THR A 218 5.36 -2.80 -5.93
N ALA A 219 6.66 -2.89 -5.67
CA ALA A 219 7.19 -3.39 -4.41
C ALA A 219 6.77 -2.49 -3.23
N MET A 220 6.07 -3.08 -2.25
CA MET A 220 5.73 -2.37 -1.01
C MET A 220 7.02 -2.10 -0.23
N GLY A 221 7.42 -0.83 -0.14
CA GLY A 221 8.68 -0.41 0.50
C GLY A 221 9.58 0.45 -0.40
N THR A 222 9.32 0.48 -1.72
CA THR A 222 10.00 1.46 -2.58
C THR A 222 9.44 2.87 -2.36
N ARG A 223 10.30 3.89 -2.40
CA ARG A 223 9.94 5.29 -2.06
C ARG A 223 8.84 5.86 -2.94
N MET A 224 8.89 5.61 -4.25
CA MET A 224 7.90 6.13 -5.19
C MET A 224 6.54 5.41 -5.14
N ALA A 225 6.41 4.27 -4.45
CA ALA A 225 5.20 3.44 -4.53
C ALA A 225 3.91 4.18 -4.16
N PRO A 226 3.83 4.90 -3.02
CA PRO A 226 2.57 5.55 -2.63
C PRO A 226 2.12 6.60 -3.63
N SER A 227 3.06 7.44 -4.09
CA SER A 227 2.81 8.48 -5.09
C SER A 227 2.38 7.88 -6.44
N TYR A 228 3.09 6.84 -6.88
CA TYR A 228 2.78 6.11 -8.11
C TYR A 228 1.39 5.48 -8.07
N ALA A 229 1.03 4.82 -6.95
CA ALA A 229 -0.29 4.23 -6.78
C ALA A 229 -1.40 5.29 -6.78
N CYS A 230 -1.19 6.43 -6.13
CA CYS A 230 -2.17 7.52 -6.12
C CYS A 230 -2.41 8.11 -7.52
N LEU A 231 -1.35 8.27 -8.33
CA LEU A 231 -1.46 8.79 -9.69
C LEU A 231 -2.12 7.80 -10.65
N PHE A 232 -1.78 6.51 -10.54
CA PHE A 232 -2.50 5.47 -11.26
C PHE A 232 -3.99 5.47 -10.90
N MET A 233 -4.32 5.46 -9.61
CA MET A 233 -5.70 5.48 -9.16
C MET A 233 -6.43 6.73 -9.62
N SER A 234 -5.82 7.91 -9.58
CA SER A 234 -6.44 9.14 -10.11
C SER A 234 -6.86 9.01 -11.58
N SER A 235 -6.00 8.43 -12.42
CA SER A 235 -6.30 8.20 -13.85
C SER A 235 -7.36 7.11 -14.06
N LEU A 236 -7.35 6.06 -13.22
CA LEU A 236 -8.37 5.01 -13.26
C LEU A 236 -9.74 5.57 -12.84
N GLU A 237 -9.79 6.29 -11.72
CA GLU A 237 -10.99 6.91 -11.14
C GLU A 237 -11.65 7.86 -12.13
N GLU A 238 -10.88 8.74 -12.78
CA GLU A 238 -11.40 9.69 -13.76
C GLU A 238 -12.17 8.97 -14.88
N ARG A 239 -11.56 7.94 -15.47
CA ARG A 239 -12.20 7.14 -16.53
C ARG A 239 -13.39 6.35 -16.02
N MET A 240 -13.22 5.65 -14.90
CA MET A 240 -14.23 4.77 -14.30
C MET A 240 -15.48 5.54 -13.88
N LEU A 241 -15.32 6.68 -13.23
CA LEU A 241 -16.43 7.54 -12.79
C LEU A 241 -17.08 8.23 -14.00
N SER A 242 -16.30 8.62 -15.02
CA SER A 242 -16.87 9.28 -16.21
C SER A 242 -17.86 8.39 -16.98
N THR A 243 -17.65 7.07 -16.97
CA THR A 243 -18.50 6.10 -17.68
C THR A 243 -19.58 5.47 -16.81
N ALA A 244 -19.60 5.77 -15.51
CA ALA A 244 -20.57 5.21 -14.58
C ALA A 244 -22.00 5.74 -14.84
N PRO A 245 -23.04 4.88 -14.86
CA PRO A 245 -24.44 5.32 -15.07
C PRO A 245 -24.94 6.29 -14.00
N CYS A 246 -24.57 6.02 -12.75
CA CYS A 246 -24.76 6.89 -11.60
C CYS A 246 -23.43 7.10 -10.92
N ARG A 247 -23.24 8.26 -10.29
CA ARG A 247 -21.99 8.65 -9.65
C ARG A 247 -22.24 9.01 -8.19
N PRO A 248 -21.25 8.76 -7.32
CA PRO A 248 -21.32 9.24 -5.95
C PRO A 248 -21.27 10.78 -5.94
N LEU A 249 -21.95 11.39 -4.96
CA LEU A 249 -21.86 12.81 -4.68
C LEU A 249 -20.44 13.20 -4.23
N ILE A 250 -19.85 12.36 -3.38
CA ILE A 250 -18.49 12.53 -2.86
C ILE A 250 -17.69 11.27 -3.13
N TRP A 251 -16.45 11.43 -3.58
CA TRP A 251 -15.46 10.37 -3.74
C TRP A 251 -14.10 10.88 -3.27
N TRP A 252 -13.71 10.47 -2.06
CA TRP A 252 -12.47 10.90 -1.42
C TRP A 252 -11.63 9.69 -1.07
N ARG A 253 -10.33 9.74 -1.33
CA ARG A 253 -9.43 8.59 -1.24
C ARG A 253 -8.15 8.95 -0.48
N TYR A 254 -7.87 8.14 0.53
CA TYR A 254 -6.57 8.03 1.18
C TYR A 254 -5.89 6.74 0.68
N ILE A 255 -4.98 6.87 -0.29
CA ILE A 255 -4.27 5.75 -0.91
C ILE A 255 -5.22 4.67 -1.47
N ASP A 256 -5.52 3.61 -0.72
CA ASP A 256 -6.38 2.46 -1.04
C ASP A 256 -7.76 2.53 -0.38
N ASP A 257 -7.93 3.33 0.68
CA ASP A 257 -9.20 3.55 1.38
C ASP A 257 -9.96 4.71 0.73
N ILE A 258 -11.24 4.50 0.40
CA ILE A 258 -12.11 5.48 -0.25
C ILE A 258 -13.33 5.71 0.63
N PHE A 259 -13.68 6.96 0.88
CA PHE A 259 -14.95 7.39 1.45
C PHE A 259 -15.86 7.91 0.34
N PHE A 260 -17.13 7.51 0.35
CA PHE A 260 -18.11 8.00 -0.60
C PHE A 260 -19.45 8.35 0.04
N ILE A 261 -20.17 9.25 -0.62
CA ILE A 261 -21.57 9.58 -0.34
C ILE A 261 -22.38 9.32 -1.59
N TRP A 262 -23.44 8.55 -1.47
CA TRP A 262 -24.34 8.17 -2.56
C TRP A 262 -25.75 8.69 -2.29
N THR A 263 -26.34 9.40 -3.25
CA THR A 263 -27.63 10.08 -3.08
C THR A 263 -28.77 9.45 -3.88
N SER A 264 -28.47 8.47 -4.73
CA SER A 264 -29.48 7.68 -5.45
C SER A 264 -29.92 6.47 -4.60
N ASP A 265 -30.75 5.60 -5.17
CA ASP A 265 -31.21 4.37 -4.52
C ASP A 265 -30.10 3.31 -4.41
N GLU A 266 -30.34 2.30 -3.56
CA GLU A 266 -29.38 1.23 -3.29
C GLU A 266 -29.13 0.32 -4.49
N ASP A 267 -30.14 0.07 -5.34
CA ASP A 267 -29.97 -0.76 -6.55
C ASP A 267 -29.00 -0.12 -7.55
N SER A 268 -29.07 1.21 -7.69
CA SER A 268 -28.12 1.98 -8.49
C SER A 268 -26.70 1.95 -7.88
N LEU A 269 -26.57 1.90 -6.55
CA LEU A 269 -25.28 1.72 -5.89
C LEU A 269 -24.70 0.33 -6.18
N LEU A 270 -25.50 -0.73 -6.07
CA LEU A 270 -25.08 -2.10 -6.40
C LEU A 270 -24.66 -2.20 -7.88
N THR A 271 -25.38 -1.53 -8.77
CA THR A 271 -25.03 -1.44 -10.20
C THR A 271 -23.68 -0.74 -10.40
N PHE A 272 -23.45 0.35 -9.66
CA PHE A 272 -22.16 1.05 -9.66
C PHE A 272 -21.02 0.17 -9.12
N ILE A 273 -21.25 -0.56 -8.01
CA ILE A 273 -20.27 -1.48 -7.42
C ILE A 273 -19.86 -2.56 -8.43
N ASN A 274 -20.83 -3.10 -9.18
CA ASN A 274 -20.57 -4.06 -10.25
C ASN A 274 -19.78 -3.40 -11.40
N HIS A 275 -20.17 -2.20 -11.83
CA HIS A 275 -19.46 -1.45 -12.87
C HIS A 275 -17.98 -1.25 -12.53
N ILE A 276 -17.66 -0.72 -11.34
CA ILE A 276 -16.27 -0.46 -10.95
C ILE A 276 -15.44 -1.75 -10.84
N ASN A 277 -16.05 -2.85 -10.36
CA ASN A 277 -15.39 -4.14 -10.26
C ASN A 277 -15.25 -4.86 -11.59
N SER A 278 -16.03 -4.50 -12.61
CA SER A 278 -15.85 -4.97 -13.99
C SER A 278 -14.94 -4.06 -14.82
N PHE A 279 -14.65 -2.84 -14.36
CA PHE A 279 -13.95 -1.81 -15.14
C PHE A 279 -12.49 -2.14 -15.44
N HIS A 280 -11.78 -2.75 -14.48
CA HIS A 280 -10.37 -3.10 -14.61
C HIS A 280 -10.14 -4.58 -14.29
N SER A 281 -9.25 -5.25 -15.03
CA SER A 281 -9.00 -6.69 -14.87
C SER A 281 -8.40 -7.03 -13.51
N THR A 282 -7.40 -6.25 -13.06
CA THR A 282 -6.64 -6.50 -11.82
C THR A 282 -7.04 -5.65 -10.62
N ILE A 283 -7.71 -4.52 -10.80
CA ILE A 283 -8.07 -3.59 -9.71
C ILE A 283 -9.51 -3.86 -9.32
N LYS A 284 -9.70 -4.25 -8.07
CA LYS A 284 -11.00 -4.63 -7.48
C LYS A 284 -11.23 -3.87 -6.18
N PHE A 285 -12.49 -3.69 -5.84
CA PHE A 285 -12.94 -2.93 -4.69
C PHE A 285 -13.84 -3.82 -3.83
N THR A 286 -13.56 -3.85 -2.53
CA THR A 286 -14.52 -4.29 -1.52
C THR A 286 -15.25 -3.08 -0.97
N SER A 287 -16.50 -3.24 -0.55
CA SER A 287 -17.35 -2.13 -0.09
C SER A 287 -17.99 -2.43 1.25
N ASP A 288 -18.13 -1.40 2.07
CA ASP A 288 -18.97 -1.39 3.26
C ASP A 288 -19.76 -0.10 3.28
N TYR A 289 -21.08 -0.15 3.48
CA TYR A 289 -21.93 1.04 3.41
C TYR A 289 -23.14 0.93 4.33
N SER A 290 -23.68 2.09 4.71
CA SER A 290 -24.75 2.17 5.70
C SER A 290 -25.58 3.44 5.52
N HIS A 291 -26.83 3.37 5.95
CA HIS A 291 -27.69 4.54 6.13
C HIS A 291 -27.46 5.27 7.45
N GLN A 292 -26.53 4.84 8.31
CA GLN A 292 -26.34 5.47 9.63
C GLN A 292 -24.89 5.83 9.93
N GLN A 293 -23.96 4.88 9.75
CA GLN A 293 -22.56 5.10 10.12
C GLN A 293 -21.60 4.22 9.34
N VAL A 294 -20.38 4.69 9.14
CA VAL A 294 -19.27 3.93 8.53
C VAL A 294 -17.95 4.27 9.22
N ASN A 295 -17.00 3.34 9.22
CA ASN A 295 -15.64 3.61 9.67
C ASN A 295 -14.78 4.00 8.47
N PHE A 296 -14.06 5.11 8.57
CA PHE A 296 -13.08 5.53 7.58
C PHE A 296 -11.82 6.01 8.28
N LEU A 297 -10.66 5.48 7.89
CA LEU A 297 -9.41 5.66 8.62
C LEU A 297 -9.57 5.24 10.09
N ASP A 298 -9.32 6.16 11.02
CA ASP A 298 -9.38 6.02 12.48
C ASP A 298 -10.59 6.74 13.09
N VAL A 299 -11.61 7.08 12.28
CA VAL A 299 -12.85 7.71 12.73
C VAL A 299 -14.09 6.95 12.28
N THR A 300 -15.16 7.07 13.07
CA THR A 300 -16.51 6.65 12.70
C THR A 300 -17.31 7.87 12.28
N VAL A 301 -17.76 7.90 11.03
CA VAL A 301 -18.68 8.91 10.51
C VAL A 301 -20.11 8.45 10.76
N ARG A 302 -20.96 9.31 11.31
CA ARG A 302 -22.35 9.03 11.65
C ARG A 302 -23.26 10.14 11.17
N LYS A 303 -24.45 9.79 10.69
CA LYS A 303 -25.54 10.73 10.43
C LYS A 303 -26.34 11.02 11.70
N GLU A 304 -26.41 12.28 12.10
CA GLU A 304 -27.29 12.79 13.15
C GLU A 304 -28.55 13.44 12.59
N HIS A 305 -29.68 13.24 13.27
CA HIS A 305 -31.00 13.77 12.88
C HIS A 305 -31.35 13.51 11.40
N GLY A 306 -30.84 12.40 10.86
CA GLY A 306 -31.03 12.00 9.47
C GLY A 306 -30.04 12.62 8.50
N SER A 307 -29.64 13.90 8.61
CA SER A 307 -28.97 14.65 7.53
C SER A 307 -27.57 15.19 7.85
N SER A 308 -27.25 15.48 9.11
CA SER A 308 -25.95 16.06 9.48
C SER A 308 -24.89 14.98 9.68
N LEU A 309 -23.67 15.15 9.18
CA LEU A 309 -22.57 14.26 9.51
C LEU A 309 -21.84 14.69 10.78
N GLN A 310 -21.54 13.72 11.65
CA GLN A 310 -20.68 13.86 12.81
C GLN A 310 -19.60 12.77 12.80
N THR A 311 -18.46 13.07 13.40
CA THR A 311 -17.37 12.10 13.59
C THR A 311 -17.18 11.77 15.05
N TYR A 312 -17.02 10.48 15.33
CA TYR A 312 -16.63 9.96 16.63
C TYR A 312 -15.29 9.25 16.47
N THR A 313 -14.39 9.42 17.43
CA THR A 313 -13.18 8.59 17.55
C THR A 313 -13.42 7.48 18.57
N PRO A 314 -13.74 6.25 18.17
CA PRO A 314 -13.47 5.10 19.00
C PRO A 314 -12.13 4.50 18.58
N SER A 315 -11.14 4.49 19.47
CA SER A 315 -10.04 3.52 19.32
C SER A 315 -9.74 2.85 20.66
N PRO A 316 -10.02 1.55 20.78
CA PRO A 316 -9.28 0.64 21.65
C PRO A 316 -8.07 0.01 20.92
N GLN A 317 -7.77 0.39 19.67
CA GLN A 317 -6.71 -0.27 18.89
C GLN A 317 -5.29 0.20 19.24
N THR A 318 -5.14 1.13 20.19
CA THR A 318 -3.87 1.66 20.69
C THR A 318 -3.47 1.07 22.05
N HIS A 319 -3.80 -0.19 22.32
CA HIS A 319 -3.16 -0.89 23.43
C HIS A 319 -1.73 -1.29 23.05
N THR A 320 -0.74 -0.69 23.72
CA THR A 320 0.62 -1.20 23.78
C THR A 320 0.59 -2.54 24.51
N SER A 321 0.67 -3.64 23.77
CA SER A 321 0.71 -4.99 24.34
C SER A 321 1.62 -5.89 23.52
N ILE A 322 2.36 -6.76 24.20
CA ILE A 322 3.11 -7.86 23.59
C ILE A 322 2.07 -8.93 23.25
N SER A 323 1.83 -9.16 21.95
CA SER A 323 0.92 -10.19 21.49
C SER A 323 1.71 -11.44 21.09
N ILE A 324 1.59 -12.51 21.89
CA ILE A 324 2.16 -13.82 21.59
C ILE A 324 1.16 -14.59 20.72
N LEU A 325 1.53 -14.88 19.48
CA LEU A 325 0.76 -15.79 18.61
C LEU A 325 1.27 -17.21 18.83
N GLN A 326 0.60 -17.99 19.69
CA GLN A 326 0.84 -19.43 19.79
C GLN A 326 0.00 -20.18 18.76
N ALA A 327 0.66 -20.79 17.77
CA ALA A 327 0.07 -21.87 16.99
C ALA A 327 -0.03 -23.14 17.86
N ALA A 328 -1.13 -23.87 17.72
CA ALA A 328 -1.45 -25.03 18.54
C ALA A 328 -0.34 -26.09 18.49
N ILE A 329 0.38 -26.25 19.59
CA ILE A 329 1.20 -27.43 19.86
C ILE A 329 0.22 -28.53 20.32
N PRO A 330 0.12 -29.69 19.66
CA PRO A 330 -0.62 -30.81 20.20
C PRO A 330 0.21 -31.38 21.36
N VAL A 331 -0.12 -30.99 22.58
CA VAL A 331 0.40 -31.64 23.79
C VAL A 331 -0.49 -32.83 24.08
N THR A 332 -0.10 -34.00 23.58
CA THR A 332 -0.50 -35.28 24.18
C THR A 332 0.21 -35.42 25.52
N ALA A 333 -0.43 -35.02 26.60
CA ALA A 333 -0.26 -35.58 27.94
C ALA A 333 -1.39 -35.05 28.83
N SER A 334 -2.20 -35.99 29.30
CA SER A 334 -3.41 -35.83 30.10
C SER A 334 -3.13 -35.17 31.45
N LEU A 335 -3.84 -34.10 31.78
CA LEU A 335 -4.33 -33.81 33.13
C LEU A 335 -5.51 -32.83 33.03
N GLU A 336 -6.66 -33.24 33.56
CA GLU A 336 -7.94 -32.54 33.42
C GLU A 336 -8.13 -31.39 34.43
N LEU A 337 -9.02 -30.47 34.02
CA LEU A 337 -9.81 -29.45 34.77
C LEU A 337 -9.21 -28.02 34.90
N PRO A 338 -10.04 -26.96 35.03
CA PRO A 338 -10.78 -26.31 33.93
C PRO A 338 -10.53 -24.76 33.86
N THR A 339 -10.82 -24.18 32.69
CA THR A 339 -11.22 -22.77 32.46
C THR A 339 -10.62 -21.66 33.35
N VAL A 340 -9.46 -21.07 32.98
CA VAL A 340 -9.21 -19.61 32.90
C VAL A 340 -7.97 -19.37 32.02
N LYS A 341 -8.09 -18.69 30.87
CA LYS A 341 -6.93 -18.16 30.14
C LYS A 341 -6.39 -16.94 30.88
N HIS A 342 -5.36 -17.12 31.72
CA HIS A 342 -4.59 -16.02 32.26
C HIS A 342 -3.57 -15.55 31.21
N TYR A 343 -3.60 -14.25 30.90
CA TYR A 343 -2.53 -13.56 30.20
C TYR A 343 -1.33 -13.43 31.14
N VAL A 344 -0.15 -13.86 30.71
CA VAL A 344 1.10 -13.57 31.44
C VAL A 344 1.64 -12.25 30.92
N PHE A 345 1.45 -11.18 31.71
CA PHE A 345 2.18 -9.93 31.55
C PHE A 345 3.56 -10.12 32.20
N VAL A 346 4.62 -9.86 31.44
CA VAL A 346 5.96 -9.71 32.02
C VAL A 346 6.33 -8.24 31.85
N ASP A 347 6.18 -7.48 32.92
CA ASP A 347 6.74 -6.13 33.00
C ASP A 347 8.26 -6.25 33.05
N LEU A 348 8.93 -5.71 32.03
CA LEU A 348 10.37 -5.48 32.06
C LEU A 348 10.58 -4.11 32.72
N LEU A 349 11.14 -4.14 33.93
CA LEU A 349 11.65 -2.98 34.68
C LEU A 349 12.71 -2.19 33.91
#